data_AF-A0AAE1DT09-F1
#
_entry.id   AF-A0AAE1DT09-F1
#
_cell.length_a   1.000
_cell.length_b   1.000
_cell.length_c   1.000
_cell.angle_alpha   90.00
_cell.angle_beta   90.00
_cell.angle_gamma   90.00
#
_symmetry.space_group_name_H-M   'P 1'
#
loop_
_entity.id
_entity.type
_entity.pdbx_description
1 polymer ?
#
loop_
_entity_poly.entity_id
_entity_poly.type
_entity_poly.pdbx_seq_one_letter_code
_entity_poly.pdbx_strand_id
1 'polypeptide(L)'
;MKSRYELMSFSTAFPELDLMSSSTVFPELDLMSSSTAFPELDLMYSSTAFPELDLMSSSTVFPELDLMSSSTAFPELDLMSSSTVFPELDLMSSSTAFPELDLMSSSTVFPELDLMSSSTAFPELDLMSSSTAFPELDLMSSTTVFPELDLMSSSTAFPELDLMSERITAWAPYPHNPSPQVDRI
;
A
#
# COMPACT_ATOMS: atom_id res chain seq x y z
N MET A 1 13.90 -15.27 3.40
CA MET A 1 14.58 -15.65 2.14
C MET A 1 14.77 -14.36 1.34
N LYS A 2 15.96 -14.11 0.81
CA LYS A 2 16.24 -12.91 0.01
C LYS A 2 16.36 -13.34 -1.45
N SER A 3 15.55 -12.76 -2.31
CA SER A 3 15.48 -13.06 -3.74
C SER A 3 15.53 -11.73 -4.49
N ARG A 4 16.48 -11.57 -5.40
CA ARG A 4 16.59 -10.37 -6.23
C ARG A 4 16.38 -10.73 -7.69
N TYR A 5 15.59 -9.94 -8.39
CA TYR A 5 15.33 -10.05 -9.81
C TYR A 5 15.70 -8.73 -10.50
N GLU A 6 16.56 -8.79 -11.52
CA GLU A 6 16.94 -7.62 -12.32
C GLU A 6 16.56 -7.88 -13.77
N LEU A 7 15.78 -6.98 -14.39
CA LEU A 7 15.27 -7.13 -15.75
C LEU A 7 15.48 -5.87 -16.59
N MET A 8 15.96 -6.06 -17.82
CA MET A 8 16.14 -4.96 -18.77
C MET A 8 15.50 -5.31 -20.11
N SER A 9 14.60 -4.45 -20.58
CA SER A 9 13.89 -4.62 -21.86
C SER A 9 14.02 -3.39 -22.75
N PHE A 10 14.23 -3.62 -24.06
CA PHE A 10 14.26 -2.57 -25.08
C PHE A 10 12.88 -2.25 -25.67
N SER A 11 11.81 -2.85 -25.15
CA SER A 11 10.46 -2.63 -25.64
C SER A 11 9.47 -2.70 -24.49
N THR A 12 8.77 -3.81 -24.34
CA THR A 12 7.77 -4.03 -23.30
C THR A 12 8.26 -5.12 -22.37
N ALA A 13 8.04 -4.97 -21.07
CA ALA A 13 8.38 -5.98 -20.06
C ALA A 13 7.13 -6.34 -19.27
N PHE A 14 6.97 -7.65 -19.01
CA PHE A 14 5.84 -8.24 -18.29
C PHE A 14 6.37 -9.29 -17.30
N PRO A 15 7.16 -8.91 -16.28
CA PRO A 15 7.54 -9.88 -15.27
C PRO A 15 6.37 -10.20 -14.36
N GLU A 16 6.24 -11.47 -14.04
CA GLU A 16 5.28 -11.96 -13.07
C GLU A 16 6.08 -12.68 -11.97
N LEU A 17 5.75 -12.39 -10.71
CA LEU A 17 6.36 -13.03 -9.56
C LEU A 17 5.29 -13.42 -8.53
N ASP A 18 5.10 -14.72 -8.38
CA ASP A 18 4.31 -15.32 -7.31
C ASP A 18 5.26 -15.91 -6.26
N LEU A 19 5.14 -15.46 -5.00
CA LEU A 19 5.90 -15.98 -3.88
C LEU A 19 5.04 -16.28 -2.66
N MET A 20 5.10 -17.52 -2.20
CA MET A 20 4.51 -17.96 -0.95
C MET A 20 5.59 -18.38 0.06
N SER A 21 5.57 -17.83 1.28
CA SER A 21 6.50 -18.23 2.34
C SER A 21 5.87 -18.23 3.74
N SER A 22 6.29 -19.17 4.59
CA SER A 22 5.89 -19.19 6.00
C SER A 22 6.80 -18.34 6.92
N SER A 23 7.83 -17.73 6.35
CA SER A 23 8.92 -17.07 7.08
C SER A 23 9.08 -15.63 6.61
N THR A 24 10.00 -14.90 7.24
CA THR A 24 10.38 -13.56 6.77
C THR A 24 11.04 -13.61 5.38
N VAL A 25 10.62 -12.72 4.48
CA VAL A 25 11.17 -12.60 3.13
C VAL A 25 11.45 -11.15 2.74
N PHE A 26 12.33 -11.02 1.74
CA PHE A 26 12.78 -9.76 1.16
C PHE A 26 12.93 -9.96 -0.37
N PRO A 27 11.81 -10.01 -1.13
CA PRO A 27 11.89 -10.02 -2.58
C PRO A 27 12.21 -8.62 -3.09
N GLU A 28 13.21 -8.51 -3.97
CA GLU A 28 13.62 -7.28 -4.65
C GLU A 28 13.40 -7.48 -6.15
N LEU A 29 12.73 -6.53 -6.82
CA LEU A 29 12.61 -6.50 -8.28
C LEU A 29 13.04 -5.13 -8.82
N ASP A 30 14.09 -5.14 -9.63
CA ASP A 30 14.54 -3.97 -10.38
C ASP A 30 14.20 -4.18 -11.87
N LEU A 31 13.47 -3.25 -12.47
CA LEU A 31 13.16 -3.33 -13.90
C LEU A 31 13.37 -2.00 -14.63
N MET A 32 14.06 -2.10 -15.76
CA MET A 32 14.28 -0.99 -16.68
C MET A 32 13.71 -1.30 -18.07
N SER A 33 12.85 -0.42 -18.57
CA SER A 33 12.21 -0.56 -19.89
C SER A 33 12.32 0.72 -20.71
N SER A 34 12.50 0.61 -22.04
CA SER A 34 12.48 1.79 -22.92
C SER A 34 11.11 2.11 -23.52
N SER A 35 10.07 1.36 -23.19
CA SER A 35 8.70 1.72 -23.59
C SER A 35 7.73 1.47 -22.45
N THR A 36 7.34 0.22 -22.23
CA THR A 36 6.28 -0.07 -21.26
C THR A 36 6.70 -1.19 -20.31
N ALA A 37 6.26 -1.10 -19.06
CA ALA A 37 6.47 -2.12 -18.05
C ALA A 37 5.15 -2.43 -17.35
N PHE A 38 4.84 -3.73 -17.23
CA PHE A 38 3.68 -4.27 -16.52
C PHE A 38 4.14 -5.37 -15.56
N PRO A 39 4.84 -5.03 -14.48
CA PRO A 39 5.22 -6.01 -13.48
C PRO A 39 4.03 -6.35 -12.58
N GLU A 40 3.79 -7.64 -12.38
CA GLU A 40 2.74 -8.18 -11.50
C GLU A 40 3.39 -9.01 -10.40
N LEU A 41 3.09 -8.69 -9.13
CA LEU A 41 3.63 -9.37 -7.95
C LEU A 41 2.47 -9.84 -7.06
N ASP A 42 2.34 -11.15 -6.85
CA ASP A 42 1.43 -11.74 -5.84
C ASP A 42 2.26 -12.41 -4.75
N LEU A 43 2.12 -11.91 -3.53
CA LEU A 43 3.01 -12.25 -2.44
C LEU A 43 2.23 -12.65 -1.18
N MET A 44 2.37 -13.90 -0.73
CA MET A 44 1.69 -14.44 0.46
C MET A 44 2.66 -14.91 1.56
N TYR A 45 2.54 -14.29 2.75
CA TYR A 45 3.45 -14.55 3.87
C TYR A 45 2.75 -14.76 5.21
N SER A 46 3.22 -15.73 5.99
CA SER A 46 2.66 -15.95 7.34
C SER A 46 3.35 -15.16 8.46
N SER A 47 4.44 -14.44 8.16
CA SER A 47 5.18 -13.66 9.15
C SER A 47 5.37 -12.22 8.68
N THR A 48 6.57 -11.85 8.23
CA THR A 48 6.90 -10.48 7.83
C THR A 48 7.37 -10.45 6.39
N ALA A 49 6.91 -9.45 5.64
CA ALA A 49 7.27 -9.24 4.25
C ALA A 49 7.82 -7.84 4.03
N PHE A 50 8.92 -7.76 3.28
CA PHE A 50 9.56 -6.53 2.86
C PHE A 50 9.83 -6.59 1.34
N PRO A 51 8.79 -6.54 0.49
CA PRO A 51 9.01 -6.43 -0.94
C PRO A 51 9.50 -5.03 -1.32
N GLU A 52 10.53 -4.97 -2.14
CA GLU A 52 11.09 -3.74 -2.71
C GLU A 52 10.96 -3.82 -4.23
N LEU A 53 10.44 -2.76 -4.87
CA LEU A 53 10.19 -2.71 -6.30
C LEU A 53 10.66 -1.37 -6.91
N ASP A 54 11.72 -1.44 -7.71
CA ASP A 54 12.32 -0.30 -8.41
C ASP A 54 12.03 -0.37 -9.92
N LEU A 55 11.23 0.56 -10.45
CA LEU A 55 10.84 0.55 -11.85
C LEU A 55 11.18 1.85 -12.58
N MET A 56 11.92 1.72 -13.68
CA MET A 56 12.26 2.83 -14.55
C MET A 56 11.78 2.60 -15.99
N SER A 57 11.02 3.54 -16.53
CA SER A 57 10.54 3.48 -17.92
C SER A 57 10.60 4.82 -18.64
N SER A 58 10.78 4.81 -19.97
CA SER A 58 10.69 6.04 -20.77
C SER A 58 9.30 6.32 -21.36
N SER A 59 8.29 5.47 -21.12
CA SER A 59 6.92 5.84 -21.48
C SER A 59 5.93 5.52 -20.36
N THR A 60 5.60 4.25 -20.14
CA THR A 60 4.53 3.92 -19.20
C THR A 60 4.90 2.78 -18.27
N VAL A 61 4.45 2.85 -17.02
CA VAL A 61 4.61 1.80 -16.01
C VAL A 61 3.25 1.53 -15.38
N PHE A 62 2.88 0.26 -15.28
CA PHE A 62 1.66 -0.26 -14.65
C PHE A 62 2.05 -1.42 -13.70
N PRO A 63 2.66 -1.14 -12.54
CA PRO A 63 2.90 -2.18 -11.55
C PRO A 63 1.63 -2.52 -10.80
N GLU A 64 1.38 -3.81 -10.65
CA GLU A 64 0.34 -4.37 -9.79
C GLU A 64 1.03 -5.19 -8.70
N LEU A 65 0.73 -4.89 -7.43
CA LEU A 65 1.29 -5.59 -6.28
C LEU A 65 0.20 -5.97 -5.29
N ASP A 66 -0.01 -7.28 -5.14
CA ASP A 66 -0.86 -7.90 -4.13
C ASP A 66 0.02 -8.49 -3.02
N LEU A 67 -0.21 -8.05 -1.78
CA LEU A 67 0.54 -8.56 -0.63
C LEU A 67 -0.39 -8.92 0.54
N MET A 68 -0.34 -10.20 0.92
CA MET A 68 -1.03 -10.71 2.09
C MET A 68 -0.03 -11.18 3.16
N SER A 69 -0.16 -10.63 4.37
CA SER A 69 0.70 -10.97 5.51
C SER A 69 -0.09 -11.26 6.80
N SER A 70 0.25 -12.35 7.50
CA SER A 70 -0.36 -12.66 8.81
C SER A 70 0.24 -11.87 9.99
N SER A 71 1.33 -11.13 9.81
CA SER A 71 1.84 -10.23 10.86
C SER A 71 2.09 -8.85 10.30
N THR A 72 3.17 -8.69 9.55
CA THR A 72 3.62 -7.35 9.16
C THR A 72 4.01 -7.28 7.68
N ALA A 73 3.65 -6.19 7.04
CA ALA A 73 3.95 -5.89 5.64
C ALA A 73 4.60 -4.50 5.54
N PHE A 74 5.73 -4.43 4.86
CA PHE A 74 6.50 -3.20 4.56
C PHE A 74 6.87 -3.19 3.06
N PRO A 75 5.89 -3.02 2.16
CA PRO A 75 6.19 -2.85 0.75
C PRO A 75 6.76 -1.46 0.47
N GLU A 76 7.84 -1.39 -0.30
CA GLU A 76 8.47 -0.17 -0.78
C GLU A 76 8.42 -0.18 -2.33
N LEU A 77 7.95 0.93 -2.92
CA LEU A 77 7.72 1.04 -4.36
C LEU A 77 8.25 2.36 -4.93
N ASP A 78 9.31 2.29 -5.74
CA ASP A 78 9.92 3.44 -6.39
C ASP A 78 9.67 3.41 -7.90
N LEU A 79 8.86 4.34 -8.41
CA LEU A 79 8.51 4.40 -9.83
C LEU A 79 8.96 5.69 -10.50
N MET A 80 9.73 5.53 -11.58
CA MET A 80 10.15 6.65 -12.41
C MET A 80 9.74 6.47 -13.88
N SER A 81 9.01 7.44 -14.42
CA SER A 81 8.61 7.45 -15.83
C SER A 81 8.71 8.81 -16.50
N SER A 82 8.96 8.85 -17.81
CA SER A 82 8.86 10.10 -18.58
C SER A 82 7.48 10.38 -19.19
N SER A 83 6.48 9.50 -19.03
CA SER A 83 5.10 9.85 -19.41
C SER A 83 4.11 9.52 -18.32
N THR A 84 3.76 8.25 -18.10
CA THR A 84 2.67 7.92 -17.19
C THR A 84 3.01 6.78 -16.25
N VAL A 85 2.48 6.84 -15.03
CA VAL A 85 2.68 5.88 -13.94
C VAL A 85 1.30 5.56 -13.36
N PHE A 86 0.96 4.27 -13.28
CA PHE A 86 -0.31 3.73 -12.77
C PHE A 86 -0.06 2.54 -11.82
N PRO A 87 0.44 2.76 -10.60
CA PRO A 87 0.56 1.70 -9.61
C PRO A 87 -0.79 1.36 -8.99
N GLU A 88 -1.04 0.08 -8.88
CA GLU A 88 -2.12 -0.49 -8.10
C GLU A 88 -1.50 -1.35 -6.99
N LEU A 89 -1.89 -1.09 -5.74
CA LEU A 89 -1.31 -1.75 -4.58
C LEU A 89 -2.40 -2.20 -3.60
N ASP A 90 -2.53 -3.51 -3.43
CA ASP A 90 -3.49 -4.14 -2.53
C ASP A 90 -2.78 -4.83 -1.36
N LEU A 91 -3.03 -4.32 -0.14
CA LEU A 91 -2.32 -4.75 1.06
C LEU A 91 -3.25 -5.26 2.13
N MET A 92 -3.11 -6.54 2.48
CA MET A 92 -3.84 -7.15 3.57
C MET A 92 -2.90 -7.64 4.68
N SER A 93 -3.03 -7.07 5.88
CA SER A 93 -2.26 -7.49 7.06
C SER A 93 -3.13 -7.82 8.27
N SER A 94 -2.76 -8.87 9.00
CA SER A 94 -3.46 -9.22 10.25
C SER A 94 -2.95 -8.45 11.48
N SER A 95 -1.84 -7.72 11.39
CA SER A 95 -1.42 -6.80 12.45
C SER A 95 -1.08 -5.43 11.90
N THR A 96 0.01 -5.31 11.14
CA THR A 96 0.50 -3.98 10.75
C THR A 96 0.92 -3.90 9.29
N ALA A 97 0.56 -2.81 8.63
CA ALA A 97 1.00 -2.47 7.28
C ALA A 97 1.61 -1.07 7.24
N PHE A 98 2.76 -0.95 6.56
CA PHE A 98 3.51 0.27 6.34
C PHE A 98 3.96 0.33 4.87
N PRO A 99 3.06 0.62 3.92
CA PRO A 99 3.52 0.85 2.56
C PRO A 99 4.14 2.23 2.38
N GLU A 100 5.20 2.26 1.59
CA GLU A 100 5.87 3.48 1.14
C GLU A 100 5.89 3.47 -0.40
N LEU A 101 5.44 4.57 -1.01
CA LEU A 101 5.35 4.71 -2.46
C LEU A 101 5.93 6.06 -2.89
N ASP A 102 7.00 6.02 -3.69
CA ASP A 102 7.64 7.19 -4.28
C ASP A 102 7.44 7.20 -5.80
N LEU A 103 6.63 8.13 -6.29
CA LEU A 103 6.22 8.16 -7.70
C LEU A 103 6.63 9.45 -8.40
N MET A 104 7.49 9.30 -9.41
CA MET A 104 7.98 10.42 -10.22
C MET A 104 7.60 10.27 -11.70
N SER A 105 6.93 11.29 -12.25
CA SER A 105 6.55 11.33 -13.66
C SER A 105 6.69 12.71 -14.31
N SER A 106 7.14 12.77 -15.57
CA SER A 106 7.10 14.03 -16.32
C SER A 106 5.76 14.36 -17.00
N SER A 107 4.75 13.50 -16.91
CA SER A 107 3.38 13.89 -17.30
C SER A 107 2.40 13.59 -16.18
N THR A 108 1.97 12.34 -16.05
CA THR A 108 0.83 12.01 -15.18
C THR A 108 1.13 10.85 -14.25
N VAL A 109 0.55 10.87 -13.05
CA VAL A 109 0.62 9.80 -12.03
C VAL A 109 -0.79 9.52 -11.52
N PHE A 110 -1.17 8.24 -11.46
CA PHE A 110 -2.46 7.73 -10.99
C PHE A 110 -2.23 6.53 -10.06
N PRO A 111 -1.83 6.75 -8.80
CA PRO A 111 -1.72 5.67 -7.84
C PRO A 111 -3.06 5.33 -7.23
N GLU A 112 -3.31 4.03 -7.11
CA GLU A 112 -4.43 3.44 -6.37
C GLU A 112 -3.84 2.55 -5.27
N LEU A 113 -4.24 2.79 -4.01
CA LEU A 113 -3.77 2.04 -2.85
C LEU A 113 -4.95 1.61 -1.98
N ASP A 114 -5.16 0.30 -1.91
CA ASP A 114 -6.12 -0.32 -1.00
C ASP A 114 -5.36 -1.00 0.15
N LEU A 115 -5.62 -0.54 1.38
CA LEU A 115 -4.96 -1.10 2.56
C LEU A 115 -5.98 -1.55 3.60
N MET A 116 -5.91 -2.84 3.94
CA MET A 116 -6.67 -3.44 5.02
C MET A 116 -5.75 -3.98 6.12
N SER A 117 -5.90 -3.47 7.35
CA SER A 117 -5.19 -4.02 8.52
C SER A 117 -6.10 -4.35 9.69
N SER A 118 -5.82 -5.47 10.36
CA SER A 118 -6.57 -5.84 11.57
C SER A 118 -6.06 -5.15 12.84
N SER A 119 -5.04 -4.28 12.78
CA SER A 119 -4.66 -3.43 13.92
C SER A 119 -4.21 -2.05 13.49
N THR A 120 -3.12 -1.93 12.72
CA THR A 120 -2.55 -0.61 12.43
C THR A 120 -2.08 -0.46 11.00
N ALA A 121 -2.31 0.71 10.42
CA ALA A 121 -1.90 1.10 9.08
C ALA A 121 -1.19 2.46 9.09
N PHE A 122 -0.04 2.55 8.42
CA PHE A 122 0.72 3.78 8.21
C PHE A 122 1.20 3.85 6.76
N PRO A 123 0.32 4.19 5.81
CA PRO A 123 0.74 4.40 4.44
C PRO A 123 1.38 5.76 4.24
N GLU A 124 2.47 5.80 3.48
CA GLU A 124 3.16 7.01 3.04
C GLU A 124 3.20 7.02 1.51
N LEU A 125 2.80 8.15 0.92
CA LEU A 125 2.74 8.34 -0.53
C LEU A 125 3.32 9.69 -0.92
N ASP A 126 4.41 9.67 -1.68
CA ASP A 126 5.06 10.86 -2.23
C ASP A 126 4.94 10.91 -3.75
N LEU A 127 4.19 11.90 -4.26
CA LEU A 127 3.98 12.08 -5.70
C LEU A 127 4.63 13.34 -6.23
N MET A 128 5.47 13.15 -7.25
CA MET A 128 6.03 14.25 -8.05
C MET A 128 5.63 14.11 -9.52
N SER A 129 4.81 15.04 -10.01
CA SER A 129 4.44 15.12 -11.42
C SER A 129 4.72 16.50 -12.04
N SER A 130 5.26 16.55 -13.25
CA SER A 130 5.35 17.84 -13.96
C SER A 130 4.07 18.25 -14.69
N SER A 131 3.01 17.43 -14.70
CA SER A 131 1.68 17.88 -15.15
C SER A 131 0.60 17.59 -14.12
N THR A 132 0.14 16.34 -14.01
CA THR A 132 -1.03 16.01 -13.18
C THR A 132 -0.83 14.81 -12.27
N ALA A 133 -1.41 14.85 -11.06
CA ALA A 133 -1.47 13.72 -10.13
C ALA A 133 -2.92 13.44 -9.69
N PHE A 134 -3.29 12.17 -9.61
CA PHE A 134 -4.61 11.67 -9.18
C PHE A 134 -4.46 10.48 -8.22
N PRO A 135 -4.02 10.69 -6.97
CA PRO A 135 -4.00 9.62 -5.98
C PRO A 135 -5.38 9.27 -5.48
N GLU A 136 -5.64 7.97 -5.39
CA GLU A 136 -6.80 7.36 -4.74
C GLU A 136 -6.29 6.42 -3.64
N LEU A 137 -6.78 6.62 -2.41
CA LEU A 137 -6.33 5.90 -1.21
C LEU A 137 -7.54 5.40 -0.42
N ASP A 138 -7.73 4.08 -0.34
CA ASP A 138 -8.79 3.45 0.47
C ASP A 138 -8.16 2.68 1.64
N LEU A 139 -8.27 3.22 2.86
CA LEU A 139 -7.57 2.71 4.03
C LEU A 139 -8.53 2.27 5.13
N MET A 140 -8.49 0.97 5.46
CA MET A 140 -9.31 0.35 6.49
C MET A 140 -8.46 -0.28 7.60
N SER A 141 -8.71 0.11 8.85
CA SER A 141 -8.10 -0.56 10.01
C SER A 141 -9.01 -0.72 11.21
N SER A 142 -8.94 -1.88 11.88
CA SER A 142 -9.73 -2.12 13.10
C SER A 142 -9.34 -1.21 14.28
N THR A 143 -8.15 -0.61 14.29
CA THR A 143 -7.70 0.18 15.46
C THR A 143 -7.20 1.57 15.08
N THR A 144 -6.26 1.67 14.14
CA THR A 144 -5.62 2.96 13.79
C THR A 144 -5.15 3.00 12.34
N VAL A 145 -5.43 4.12 11.67
CA VAL A 145 -4.86 4.49 10.37
C VAL A 145 -4.22 5.88 10.49
N PHE A 146 -3.02 6.03 9.96
CA PHE A 146 -2.30 7.31 9.89
C PHE A 146 -1.66 7.46 8.50
N PRO A 147 -2.37 8.02 7.51
CA PRO A 147 -1.79 8.27 6.20
C PRO A 147 -0.92 9.52 6.19
N GLU A 148 0.16 9.47 5.43
CA GLU A 148 0.96 10.62 5.01
C GLU A 148 0.95 10.73 3.48
N LEU A 149 0.79 11.95 2.97
CA LEU A 149 0.63 12.22 1.55
C LEU A 149 1.32 13.54 1.18
N ASP A 150 2.43 13.48 0.43
CA ASP A 150 3.06 14.64 -0.19
C ASP A 150 2.78 14.68 -1.70
N LEU A 151 2.27 15.81 -2.18
CA LEU A 151 1.85 16.00 -3.57
C LEU A 151 2.46 17.24 -4.18
N MET A 152 3.40 17.03 -5.09
CA MET A 152 4.00 18.08 -5.91
C MET A 152 3.61 17.92 -7.37
N SER A 153 2.69 18.76 -7.84
CA SER A 153 2.34 18.86 -9.26
C SER A 153 2.59 20.27 -9.80
N SER A 154 3.13 20.37 -11.01
CA SER A 154 3.37 21.69 -11.63
C SER A 154 2.10 22.33 -12.19
N SER A 155 1.06 21.52 -12.48
CA SER A 155 -0.22 22.00 -13.03
C SER A 155 -1.40 21.68 -12.13
N THR A 156 -1.69 20.40 -11.85
CA THR A 156 -2.91 20.00 -11.14
C THR A 156 -2.73 18.74 -10.28
N ALA A 157 -3.38 18.69 -9.11
CA ALA A 157 -3.47 17.50 -8.28
C ALA A 157 -4.91 17.31 -7.78
N PHE A 158 -5.40 16.06 -7.79
CA PHE A 158 -6.75 15.67 -7.38
C PHE A 158 -6.68 14.45 -6.45
N PRO A 159 -6.37 14.64 -5.16
CA PRO A 159 -6.35 13.54 -4.20
C PRO A 159 -7.73 13.12 -3.73
N GLU A 160 -7.94 11.82 -3.67
CA GLU A 160 -9.06 11.16 -3.00
C GLU A 160 -8.55 10.23 -1.90
N LEU A 161 -9.22 10.25 -0.75
CA LEU A 161 -8.82 9.49 0.43
C LEU A 161 -10.07 9.06 1.22
N ASP A 162 -10.31 7.75 1.30
CA ASP A 162 -11.27 7.15 2.23
C ASP A 162 -10.54 6.53 3.43
N LEU A 163 -11.05 6.84 4.63
CA LEU A 163 -10.49 6.40 5.90
C LEU A 163 -11.56 5.76 6.76
N MET A 164 -11.48 4.44 6.95
CA MET A 164 -12.36 3.71 7.84
C MET A 164 -11.60 3.10 9.02
N SER A 165 -12.00 3.45 10.25
CA SER A 165 -11.47 2.80 11.45
C SER A 165 -12.55 2.40 12.44
N GLU A 166 -12.68 1.08 12.69
CA GLU A 166 -13.66 0.54 13.63
C GLU A 166 -13.20 0.72 15.08
N ARG A 167 -13.52 1.86 15.68
CA ARG A 167 -13.39 2.03 17.14
C ARG A 167 -14.29 1.02 17.85
N ILE A 168 -13.74 -0.10 18.34
CA ILE A 168 -14.45 -0.98 19.29
C ILE A 168 -14.70 -0.17 20.55
N THR A 169 -15.86 0.47 20.65
CA THR A 169 -16.35 1.00 21.91
C THR A 169 -16.70 -0.22 22.74
N ALA A 170 -15.86 -0.55 23.72
CA ALA A 170 -16.17 -1.59 24.69
C ALA A 170 -17.58 -1.32 25.23
N TRP A 171 -18.50 -2.25 24.95
CA TRP A 171 -19.83 -2.29 25.52
C TRP A 171 -19.70 -2.16 27.04
N ALA A 172 -20.07 -1.00 27.60
CA ALA A 172 -20.11 -0.83 29.04
C ALA A 172 -21.21 -1.75 29.59
N PRO A 173 -20.90 -2.74 30.46
CA PRO A 173 -21.96 -3.46 31.15
C PRO A 173 -22.72 -2.47 32.05
N TYR A 174 -24.04 -2.42 31.90
CA TYR A 174 -24.95 -1.61 32.70
C TYR A 174 -24.57 -1.62 34.20
N PRO A 175 -24.50 -0.47 34.90
CA PRO A 175 -24.39 -0.48 36.35
C PRO A 175 -25.68 -1.06 36.94
N HIS A 176 -25.55 -2.16 37.68
CA HIS A 176 -26.63 -2.74 38.47
C HIS A 176 -27.21 -1.68 39.42
N ASN A 177 -28.46 -1.29 39.17
CA ASN A 177 -29.26 -0.48 40.07
C ASN A 177 -29.65 -1.33 41.30
N PRO A 178 -29.23 -1.00 42.54
CA PRO A 178 -29.69 -1.74 43.71
C PRO A 178 -31.15 -1.39 44.02
N SER A 179 -32.02 -2.40 44.06
CA SER A 179 -33.43 -2.26 44.46
C SER A 179 -33.56 -1.62 45.85
N PRO A 180 -34.55 -0.74 46.09
CA PRO A 180 -34.76 -0.14 47.40
C PRO A 180 -35.20 -1.22 48.42
N GLN A 181 -34.39 -1.42 49.46
CA GLN A 181 -34.80 -2.19 50.63
C GLN A 181 -35.84 -1.38 51.40
N VAL A 182 -37.02 -1.97 51.59
CA VAL A 182 -38.05 -1.43 52.49
C VAL A 182 -37.68 -1.87 53.90
N ASP A 183 -36.96 -1.02 54.64
CA ASP A 183 -36.81 -1.19 56.08
C ASP A 183 -38.16 -0.90 56.75
N ARG A 184 -38.82 -1.96 57.23
CA ARG A 184 -39.96 -1.84 58.14
C ARG A 184 -39.42 -1.49 59.52
N ILE A 185 -39.82 -0.33 60.03
CA ILE A 185 -39.78 0.01 61.47
C ILE A 185 -41.18 -0.24 62.04
#